data_AF-A0A2G9SRN4-F1
#
_entry.id   AF-A0A2G9SRN4-F1
#
_cell.length_a   1.000
_cell.length_b   1.000
_cell.length_c   1.000
_cell.angle_alpha   90.00
_cell.angle_beta   90.00
_cell.angle_gamma   90.00
#
_symmetry.space_group_name_H-M   'P 1'
#
loop_
_entity.id
_entity.type
_entity.pdbx_description
1 polymer ?
#
loop_
_entity_poly.entity_id
_entity_poly.type
_entity_poly.pdbx_seq_one_letter_code
_entity_poly.pdbx_strand_id
1 'polypeptide(L)'
;YWKLKLSQDPSQKHIAVFFATPDEDQTLKFKSKGSIKKGRAIVETDTDGCYVLSETEFEGSEKVKAFPKFFDDLKRLAELERYQS
;
A
#
# COMPACT_ATOMS: atom_id res chain seq x y z
N TYR A 1 8.14 -4.27 6.89
CA TYR A 1 8.35 -4.94 8.20
C TYR A 1 7.30 -6.00 8.52
N TRP A 2 5.99 -5.71 8.63
CA TRP A 2 4.99 -6.73 8.96
C TRP A 2 4.83 -7.82 7.90
N LYS A 3 4.70 -7.46 6.62
CA LYS A 3 4.59 -8.45 5.54
C LYS A 3 5.78 -9.40 5.50
N LEU A 4 7.00 -8.88 5.68
CA LEU A 4 8.21 -9.71 5.73
C LEU A 4 8.13 -10.73 6.87
N LYS A 5 7.63 -10.33 8.04
CA LYS A 5 7.40 -11.28 9.14
C LYS A 5 6.35 -12.33 8.79
N LEU A 6 5.21 -11.91 8.24
CA LEU A 6 4.13 -12.81 7.84
C LEU A 6 4.57 -13.81 6.75
N SER A 7 5.44 -13.38 5.84
CA SER A 7 5.97 -14.23 4.77
C SER A 7 6.93 -15.33 5.24
N GLN A 8 7.50 -15.19 6.44
CA GLN A 8 8.42 -16.19 7.01
C GLN A 8 7.66 -17.41 7.56
N ASP A 9 6.38 -17.26 7.87
CA ASP A 9 5.51 -18.36 8.29
C ASP A 9 4.65 -18.85 7.10
N PRO A 10 4.83 -20.10 6.64
CA PRO A 10 4.05 -20.66 5.53
C PRO A 10 2.54 -20.62 5.75
N SER A 11 2.07 -20.63 6.99
CA SER A 11 0.66 -20.55 7.34
C SER A 11 0.10 -19.13 7.22
N GLN A 12 0.94 -18.10 7.21
CA GLN A 12 0.56 -16.68 7.19
C GLN A 12 0.92 -15.96 5.89
N LYS A 13 1.63 -16.62 4.97
CA LYS A 13 2.09 -16.04 3.69
C LYS A 13 0.99 -15.48 2.78
N HIS A 14 -0.26 -15.89 3.01
CA HIS A 14 -1.43 -15.48 2.23
C HIS A 14 -2.05 -14.16 2.72
N ILE A 15 -1.58 -13.62 3.86
CA ILE A 15 -2.11 -12.38 4.43
C ILE A 15 -1.57 -11.19 3.65
N ALA A 16 -2.48 -10.42 3.03
CA ALA A 16 -2.16 -9.16 2.38
C ALA A 16 -2.11 -8.00 3.39
N VAL A 17 -1.12 -7.12 3.26
CA VAL A 17 -0.87 -5.99 4.17
C VAL A 17 -1.08 -4.67 3.45
N PHE A 18 -2.02 -3.88 3.93
CA PHE A 18 -2.32 -2.55 3.42
C PHE A 18 -2.20 -1.48 4.50
N PHE A 19 -1.80 -0.27 4.11
CA PHE A 19 -1.91 0.92 4.96
C PHE A 19 -2.98 1.88 4.45
N ALA A 20 -3.62 2.59 5.38
CA ALA A 20 -4.39 3.79 5.09
C ALA A 20 -3.90 4.90 6.02
N THR A 21 -3.54 6.06 5.48
CA THR A 21 -2.90 7.12 6.26
C THR A 21 -3.22 8.50 5.71
N PRO A 22 -3.33 9.54 6.57
CA PRO A 22 -3.39 10.92 6.11
C PRO A 22 -2.05 11.47 5.59
N ASP A 23 -0.93 10.75 5.81
CA ASP A 23 0.44 11.18 5.46
C ASP A 23 0.81 12.59 5.97
N GLU A 24 0.51 12.88 7.24
CA GLU A 24 0.76 14.19 7.88
C GLU A 24 2.24 14.64 7.77
N ASP A 25 3.18 13.70 7.91
CA ASP A 25 4.62 13.94 7.78
C ASP A 25 5.12 13.99 6.33
N GLN A 26 4.21 13.89 5.37
CA GLN A 26 4.49 13.97 3.93
C GLN A 26 5.56 12.95 3.51
N THR A 27 5.50 11.77 4.10
CA THR A 27 6.45 10.68 3.87
C THR A 27 6.26 10.07 2.49
N LEU A 28 5.04 10.11 1.96
CA LEU A 28 4.66 9.48 0.70
C LEU A 28 4.62 10.46 -0.50
N LYS A 29 4.75 11.78 -0.26
CA LYS A 29 4.50 12.82 -1.28
C LYS A 29 5.28 12.72 -2.60
N PHE A 30 6.61 12.60 -2.62
CA PHE A 30 7.38 12.70 -3.89
C PHE A 30 8.56 11.72 -3.94
N LYS A 31 8.80 11.09 -5.10
CA LYS A 31 10.04 10.35 -5.39
C LYS A 31 11.11 11.25 -6.01
N SER A 32 10.69 12.31 -6.69
CA SER A 32 11.49 12.99 -7.73
C SER A 32 12.32 14.20 -7.29
N LYS A 33 12.14 14.74 -6.08
CA LYS A 33 12.90 15.93 -5.59
C LYS A 33 14.06 15.61 -4.63
N GLY A 34 14.42 14.34 -4.46
CA GLY A 34 15.52 13.89 -3.59
C GLY A 34 15.53 12.37 -3.40
N SER A 35 16.37 11.86 -2.49
CA SER A 35 16.33 10.46 -2.05
C SER A 35 14.93 10.07 -1.58
N ILE A 36 14.43 8.92 -2.02
CA ILE A 36 13.17 8.35 -1.55
C ILE A 36 13.21 8.23 -0.02
N LYS A 37 12.21 8.77 0.68
CA LYS A 37 12.09 8.60 2.13
C LYS A 37 11.94 7.12 2.45
N LYS A 38 12.65 6.64 3.48
CA LYS A 38 12.64 5.23 3.90
C LYS A 38 11.22 4.65 4.06
N GLY A 39 10.30 5.42 4.63
CA GLY A 39 8.90 5.01 4.79
C GLY A 39 8.21 4.72 3.45
N ARG A 40 8.42 5.56 2.43
CA ARG A 40 7.90 5.32 1.09
C ARG A 40 8.50 4.09 0.42
N ALA A 41 9.80 3.89 0.56
CA ALA A 41 10.46 2.70 0.03
C ALA A 41 9.84 1.42 0.62
N ILE A 42 9.63 1.37 1.95
CA ILE A 42 9.02 0.22 2.63
C ILE A 42 7.60 -0.04 2.12
N VAL A 43 6.79 0.99 1.91
CA VAL A 43 5.43 0.81 1.37
C VAL A 43 5.48 0.18 -0.03
N GLU A 44 6.34 0.68 -0.90
CA GLU A 44 6.39 0.20 -2.28
C GLU A 44 7.05 -1.18 -2.42
N THR A 45 7.98 -1.56 -1.53
CA THR A 45 8.63 -2.87 -1.59
C THR A 45 7.88 -3.92 -0.76
N ASP A 46 7.50 -3.59 0.46
CA ASP A 46 7.13 -4.56 1.49
C ASP A 46 5.63 -4.64 1.77
N THR A 47 4.76 -3.86 1.14
CA THR A 47 3.31 -3.99 1.36
C THR A 47 2.58 -4.41 0.08
N ASP A 48 1.29 -4.73 0.22
CA ASP A 48 0.36 -4.98 -0.89
C ASP A 48 -0.29 -3.67 -1.39
N GLY A 49 -0.24 -2.63 -0.56
CA GLY A 49 -0.62 -1.29 -0.96
C GLY A 49 -0.67 -0.31 0.21
N CYS A 50 -0.95 0.93 -0.13
CA CYS A 50 -1.14 2.04 0.75
C CYS A 50 -2.08 3.07 0.11
N TYR A 51 -3.01 3.55 0.92
CA TYR A 51 -4.03 4.50 0.54
C TYR A 51 -3.83 5.81 1.31
N VAL A 52 -3.62 6.90 0.58
CA VAL A 52 -3.33 8.22 1.14
C VAL A 52 -4.62 9.04 1.17
N LEU A 53 -5.03 9.46 2.36
CA LEU A 53 -6.15 10.37 2.60
C LEU A 53 -5.62 11.78 2.79
N SER A 54 -5.28 12.44 1.69
CA SER A 54 -4.76 13.82 1.72
C SER A 54 -5.37 14.62 0.58
N GLU A 55 -5.62 15.91 0.84
CA GLU A 55 -5.95 16.88 -0.21
C GLU A 55 -4.70 17.38 -0.94
N THR A 56 -3.50 17.10 -0.40
CA THR A 56 -2.27 17.49 -1.10
C THR A 56 -1.91 16.46 -2.16
N GLU A 57 -1.44 16.95 -3.31
CA GLU A 57 -0.89 16.10 -4.35
C GLU A 57 0.32 15.29 -3.86
N PHE A 58 0.38 14.05 -4.33
CA PHE A 58 1.51 13.16 -4.17
C PHE A 58 1.72 12.36 -5.46
N GLU A 59 2.95 11.92 -5.69
CA GLU A 59 3.29 11.04 -6.78
C GLU A 59 2.78 9.63 -6.46
N GLY A 60 1.77 9.15 -7.20
CA GLY A 60 1.23 7.80 -7.03
C GLY A 60 2.13 6.69 -7.57
N SER A 61 1.82 5.46 -7.22
CA SER A 61 2.41 4.24 -7.80
C SER A 61 1.40 3.10 -7.76
N GLU A 62 1.77 1.91 -8.23
CA GLU A 62 0.91 0.73 -8.14
C GLU A 62 0.50 0.38 -6.70
N LYS A 63 1.34 0.74 -5.72
CA LYS A 63 1.11 0.48 -4.29
C LYS A 63 0.80 1.73 -3.47
N VAL A 64 0.99 2.94 -3.99
CA VAL A 64 0.65 4.19 -3.29
C VAL A 64 -0.45 4.89 -4.08
N LYS A 65 -1.68 4.81 -3.58
CA LYS A 65 -2.89 5.29 -4.27
C LYS A 65 -3.65 6.27 -3.40
N ALA A 66 -4.53 7.06 -4.00
CA ALA A 66 -5.42 7.93 -3.26
C ALA A 66 -6.49 7.09 -2.54
N PHE A 67 -6.93 7.53 -1.35
CA PHE A 67 -7.90 6.78 -0.54
C PHE A 67 -9.18 6.36 -1.28
N PRO A 68 -9.78 7.17 -2.18
CA PRO A 68 -10.95 6.73 -2.93
C PRO A 68 -10.74 5.43 -3.74
N LYS A 69 -9.51 5.12 -4.17
CA LYS A 69 -9.18 3.87 -4.88
C LYS A 69 -9.25 2.62 -4.00
N PHE A 70 -9.31 2.78 -2.68
CA PHE A 70 -9.47 1.67 -1.73
C PHE A 70 -10.70 0.82 -2.05
N PHE A 71 -11.84 1.45 -2.33
CA PHE A 71 -13.09 0.72 -2.59
C PHE A 71 -13.04 -0.04 -3.91
N ASP A 72 -12.42 0.54 -4.95
CA ASP A 72 -12.24 -0.12 -6.24
C ASP A 72 -11.37 -1.38 -6.10
N ASP A 73 -10.24 -1.24 -5.41
CA ASP A 73 -9.32 -2.35 -5.17
C ASP A 73 -9.93 -3.42 -4.25
N LEU A 74 -10.68 -3.03 -3.21
CA LEU A 74 -11.34 -3.98 -2.31
C LEU A 74 -12.39 -4.82 -3.05
N LYS A 75 -13.20 -4.19 -3.91
CA LYS A 75 -14.17 -4.92 -4.76
C LYS A 75 -13.46 -5.91 -5.68
N ARG A 76 -12.40 -5.47 -6.35
CA ARG A 76 -11.59 -6.33 -7.24
C ARG A 76 -11.02 -7.54 -6.49
N LEU A 77 -10.51 -7.34 -5.28
CA LEU A 77 -9.99 -8.43 -4.45
C LEU A 77 -11.11 -9.42 -4.07
N ALA A 78 -12.26 -8.92 -3.63
CA ALA A 78 -13.40 -9.77 -3.29
C ALA A 78 -13.92 -10.58 -4.50
N GLU A 79 -13.89 -10.02 -5.71
CA GLU A 79 -14.27 -10.71 -6.94
C GLU A 79 -13.24 -11.78 -7.35
N LEU A 80 -11.94 -11.50 -7.20
CA LEU A 80 -10.89 -12.46 -7.49
C LEU A 80 -10.98 -13.70 -6.59
N GLU A 81 -11.24 -13.53 -5.29
CA GLU A 81 -11.46 -14.64 -4.35
C GLU A 81 -12.64 -15.52 -4.78
N ARG A 82 -13.74 -14.91 -5.22
CA ARG A 82 -14.95 -15.63 -5.68
C ARG A 82 -14.74 -16.43 -6.97
N TYR A 83 -13.77 -16.05 -7.80
CA TYR A 83 -13.46 -16.77 -9.04
C TYR A 83 -12.52 -17.96 -8.80
N GLN A 84 -11.79 -17.96 -7.68
CA GLN A 84 -10.87 -19.04 -7.30
C GLN A 84 -11.50 -20.10 -6.39
N SER A 85 -12.69 -19.84 -5.84
CA SER A 85 -13.52 -20.75 -5.03
C SER A 85 -14.51 -21.55 -5.86
#